data_AF-A0A941JJD2-F1
#
_entry.id   AF-A0A941JJD2-F1
#
_cell.length_a   1.000
_cell.length_b   1.000
_cell.length_c   1.000
_cell.angle_alpha   90.00
_cell.angle_beta   90.00
_cell.angle_gamma   90.00
#
_symmetry.space_group_name_H-M   'P 1'
#
loop_
_entity.id
_entity.type
_entity.pdbx_description
1 polymer ?
#
loop_
_entity_poly.entity_id
_entity_poly.type
_entity_poly.pdbx_seq_one_letter_code
_entity_poly.pdbx_strand_id
1 'polypeptide(L)' 'MNAAELRAWQQRHGYTYASAAASLGVCRATYANFLAKEGDLPRMLALACAAIGFGIALASSQPRG' A
#
# COMPACT_ATOMS: atom_id res chain seq x y z
N MET A 1 -6.31 -4.43 9.42
CA MET A 1 -5.47 -4.44 8.21
C MET A 1 -4.26 -5.30 8.50
N ASN A 2 -4.33 -6.56 8.08
CA ASN A 2 -3.22 -7.50 8.11
C ASN A 2 -2.69 -7.75 6.68
N ALA A 3 -1.67 -8.60 6.55
CA ALA A 3 -1.07 -8.92 5.25
C ALA A 3 -2.07 -9.55 4.25
N ALA A 4 -3.05 -10.32 4.71
CA ALA A 4 -4.07 -10.93 3.84
C ALA A 4 -5.04 -9.87 3.30
N GLU A 5 -5.49 -8.95 4.16
CA GLU A 5 -6.33 -7.81 3.75
C GLU A 5 -5.60 -6.90 2.76
N LEU A 6 -4.29 -6.68 2.94
CA LEU A 6 -3.46 -5.91 2.01
C LEU A 6 -3.35 -6.60 0.63
N ARG A 7 -3.20 -7.93 0.59
CA ARG A 7 -3.21 -8.71 -0.67
C ARG A 7 -4.58 -8.64 -1.36
N ALA A 8 -5.66 -8.74 -0.60
CA ALA A 8 -7.01 -8.62 -1.15
C ALA A 8 -7.26 -7.23 -1.74
N TRP A 9 -6.82 -6.17 -1.04
CA TRP A 9 -6.85 -4.80 -1.56
C TRP A 9 -6.04 -4.68 -2.86
N GLN A 10 -4.81 -5.21 -2.88
CA GLN A 10 -3.97 -5.21 -4.08
C GLN A 10 -4.67 -5.86 -5.29
N GLN A 11 -5.26 -7.04 -5.08
CA GLN A 11 -5.98 -7.77 -6.14
C GLN A 11 -7.21 -7.02 -6.64
N ARG A 12 -7.99 -6.43 -5.72
CA ARG A 12 -9.20 -5.63 -6.06
C ARG A 12 -8.88 -4.44 -6.96
N HIS A 13 -7.74 -3.78 -6.73
CA HIS A 13 -7.29 -2.66 -7.55
C HIS A 13 -6.50 -3.08 -8.79
N GLY A 14 -6.26 -4.38 -9.00
CA GLY A 14 -5.45 -4.87 -10.12
C GLY A 14 -3.98 -4.47 -10.05
N TYR A 15 -3.46 -4.18 -8.85
CA TYR A 15 -2.10 -3.68 -8.70
C TYR A 15 -1.06 -4.82 -8.71
N THR A 16 0.06 -4.55 -9.37
CA THR A 16 1.30 -5.32 -9.15
C THR A 16 1.94 -4.90 -7.83
N TYR A 17 2.93 -5.66 -7.35
CA TYR A 17 3.72 -5.28 -6.17
C TYR A 17 4.36 -3.88 -6.33
N ALA A 18 4.83 -3.58 -7.54
CA ALA A 18 5.46 -2.30 -7.85
C ALA A 18 4.46 -1.15 -7.85
N SER A 19 3.31 -1.31 -8.48
CA SER A 19 2.29 -0.25 -8.54
C SER A 19 1.62 -0.05 -7.19
N ALA A 20 1.37 -1.11 -6.42
CA ALA A 20 0.82 -1.01 -5.07
C ALA A 20 1.76 -0.20 -4.15
N ALA A 21 3.07 -0.50 -4.19
CA ALA A 21 4.06 0.25 -3.43
C ALA A 21 4.10 1.73 -3.85
N ALA A 22 4.07 2.01 -5.15
CA ALA A 22 4.03 3.38 -5.67
C ALA A 22 2.77 4.14 -5.26
N SER A 23 1.58 3.52 -5.35
CA SER A 23 0.31 4.13 -4.94
C SER A 23 0.25 4.44 -3.45
N LEU A 24 0.94 3.66 -2.63
CA LEU A 24 1.06 3.89 -1.19
C LEU A 24 2.21 4.83 -0.82
N GLY A 25 3.02 5.28 -1.78
CA GLY A 25 4.16 6.15 -1.55
C GLY A 25 5.33 5.48 -0.80
N VAL A 26 5.47 4.16 -0.93
CA VAL A 26 6.52 3.37 -0.25
C VAL A 26 7.43 2.64 -1.25
N CYS A 27 8.63 2.29 -0.81
CA CYS A 27 9.52 1.45 -1.60
C CYS A 27 9.02 0.00 -1.69
N ARG A 28 9.41 -0.71 -2.77
CA ARG A 28 9.06 -2.13 -2.99
C ARG A 28 9.45 -3.03 -1.82
N ALA A 29 10.62 -2.79 -1.22
CA ALA A 29 11.08 -3.54 -0.05
C ALA A 29 10.16 -3.36 1.16
N THR A 30 9.73 -2.12 1.43
CA THR A 30 8.78 -1.82 2.51
C THR A 30 7.44 -2.52 2.28
N TYR A 31 6.94 -2.52 1.04
CA TYR A 31 5.72 -3.22 0.70
C TYR A 31 5.84 -4.73 0.89
N ALA A 32 6.96 -5.34 0.47
CA ALA A 32 7.23 -6.76 0.71
C ALA A 32 7.30 -7.08 2.22
N ASN A 33 7.91 -6.20 3.02
CA ASN A 33 7.95 -6.36 4.48
C ASN A 33 6.56 -6.32 5.11
N PHE A 34 5.64 -5.48 4.62
CA PHE A 34 4.26 -5.51 5.08
C PHE A 34 3.56 -6.84 4.76
N LEU A 35 3.86 -7.43 3.62
CA LEU A 35 3.27 -8.72 3.22
C LEU A 35 3.86 -9.93 3.95
N ALA A 36 5.09 -9.80 4.47
CA ALA A 36 5.77 -10.81 5.27
C ALA A 36 5.51 -10.66 6.77
N LYS A 37 4.99 -9.50 7.22
CA LYS A 37 4.71 -9.24 8.62
C LYS A 37 3.52 -10.07 9.10
N GLU A 38 3.71 -10.75 10.22
CA GLU A 38 2.66 -11.44 10.95
C GLU A 38 1.89 -10.47 11.85
N GLY A 39 0.57 -10.64 11.94
CA GLY A 39 -0.32 -9.80 12.73
C GLY A 39 -0.75 -8.50 12.04
N ASP A 40 -1.04 -7.49 12.86
CA ASP A 40 -1.57 -6.22 12.37
C ASP A 40 -0.50 -5.32 11.75
N LEU A 41 -0.88 -4.71 10.62
CA LEU A 41 -0.11 -3.67 9.97
C LEU A 41 -0.42 -2.31 10.61
N PRO A 42 0.47 -1.31 10.42
CA PRO A 42 0.25 0.02 10.97
C PRO A 42 -1.11 0.59 10.55
N ARG A 43 -1.85 1.22 11.49
CA ARG A 43 -3.13 1.87 11.17
C ARG A 43 -3.02 2.89 10.03
N MET A 44 -1.88 3.55 9.90
CA MET A 44 -1.61 4.48 8.80
C MET A 44 -1.71 3.80 7.43
N LEU A 45 -1.24 2.55 7.30
CA LEU A 45 -1.35 1.78 6.07
C LEU A 45 -2.81 1.44 5.75
N ALA A 46 -3.58 1.06 6.78
CA ALA A 46 -5.00 0.81 6.63
C ALA A 46 -5.74 2.05 6.12
N LEU A 47 -5.44 3.22 6.68
CA LEU A 47 -6.00 4.50 6.27
C LEU A 47 -5.62 4.84 4.82
N ALA A 48 -4.35 4.67 4.45
CA ALA A 48 -3.88 4.92 3.08
C ALA A 48 -4.60 4.04 2.04
N CYS A 49 -4.77 2.75 2.32
CA CYS A 49 -5.49 1.85 1.43
C CYS A 49 -6.98 2.22 1.31
N ALA A 50 -7.61 2.63 2.41
CA ALA A 50 -8.99 3.12 2.40
C ALA A 50 -9.12 4.40 1.58
N ALA A 51 -8.22 5.37 1.75
CA ALA A 51 -8.22 6.62 1.00
C ALA A 51 -8.15 6.37 -0.52
N ILE A 52 -7.28 5.46 -0.97
CA ILE A 52 -7.19 5.06 -2.38
C ILE A 52 -8.48 4.38 -2.84
N GLY A 53 -9.13 3.58 -1.98
CA GLY A 53 -10.45 2.99 -2.24
C GLY A 53 -11.55 4.03 -2.46
N PHE A 54 -11.44 5.21 -1.83
CA PHE A 54 -12.32 6.37 -2.05
C PHE A 54 -11.90 7.25 -3.23
N GLY A 55 -10.89 6.85 -4.02
CA GLY A 55 -10.38 7.64 -5.15
C GLY A 55 -9.43 8.77 -4.76
N ILE A 56 -8.98 8.82 -3.50
CA ILE A 56 -7.99 9.79 -3.04
C ILE A 56 -6.60 9.27 -3.44
N ALA A 57 -6.04 9.84 -4.50
CA ALA A 57 -4.67 9.57 -4.89
C ALA A 57 -3.71 10.20 -3.87
N LEU A 58 -2.89 9.36 -3.22
CA LEU A 58 -1.76 9.85 -2.44
C LEU A 58 -0.71 10.33 -3.45
N ALA A 59 -0.64 11.63 -3.67
CA ALA A 59 0.35 12.23 -4.55
C ALA A 59 1.74 11.83 -4.06
N SER A 60 2.45 11.04 -4.86
CA SER A 60 3.84 10.70 -4.61
C SER A 60 4.67 11.98 -4.71
N SER A 61 5.23 12.41 -3.59
CA SER A 61 6.30 13.40 -3.56
C SER A 61 7.52 12.79 -4.29
N GLN A 62 7.59 13.03 -5.59
CA GLN A 62 8.79 12.82 -6.40
C GLN A 62 9.95 13.61 -5.75
N PRO A 63 11.18 13.06 -5.66
CA PRO A 63 12.34 13.83 -5.21
C PRO A 63 12.51 15.07 -6.09
N ARG A 64 12.72 16.23 -5.44
CA ARG A 64 13.31 17.39 -6.11
C ARG A 64 14.72 16.98 -6.54
N GLY A 65 14.86 16.61 -7.81
CA GLY A 65 16.14 16.63 -8.51
C GLY A 65 16.49 18.05 -8.87
#